data_AF-A0A523L5I1-F1
#
_entry.id   AF-A0A523L5I1-F1
#
_cell.length_a   1.000
_cell.length_b   1.000
_cell.length_c   1.000
_cell.angle_alpha   90.00
_cell.angle_beta   90.00
_cell.angle_gamma   90.00
#
_symmetry.space_group_name_H-M   'P 1'
#
loop_
_entity.id
_entity.type
_entity.pdbx_description
1 polymer ?
#
loop_
_entity_poly.entity_id
_entity_poly.type
_entity_poly.pdbx_seq_one_letter_code
_entity_poly.pdbx_strand_id
1 'polypeptide(L)'
;MAKKLIIQTGLYIRQGRHHEAYEEAIRNFLLTSPRDTFAVEDITGVAWIEIDYAADIERANTEILPSILSSIDNRGQAVIIIQKSEQGEKRIQ
;
A
#
# COMPACT_ATOMS: atom_id res chain seq x y z
N MET A 1 13.58 4.92 13.50
CA MET A 1 12.21 5.22 13.04
C MET A 1 11.15 4.42 13.80
N ALA A 2 11.09 3.09 13.61
CA ALA A 2 10.13 2.21 14.30
C ALA A 2 10.06 2.38 15.83
N LYS A 3 11.22 2.53 16.51
CA LYS A 3 11.29 2.77 17.96
C LYS A 3 10.49 4.02 18.40
N LYS A 4 10.50 5.09 17.60
CA LYS A 4 9.76 6.33 17.92
C LYS A 4 8.26 6.12 17.81
N LEU A 5 7.80 5.41 16.78
CA LEU A 5 6.39 5.04 16.64
C LEU A 5 5.92 4.18 17.82
N ILE A 6 6.68 3.16 18.21
CA ILE A 6 6.36 2.32 19.39
C ILE A 6 6.22 3.16 20.66
N ILE A 7 7.12 4.12 20.88
CA ILE A 7 7.05 5.04 22.03
C ILE A 7 5.76 5.88 21.97
N GLN A 8 5.42 6.44 20.81
CA GLN A 8 4.21 7.25 20.62
C GLN A 8 2.93 6.43 20.83
N THR A 9 2.82 5.26 20.23
CA THR A 9 1.69 4.35 20.45
C THR A 9 1.58 3.95 21.93
N GLY A 10 2.72 3.68 22.59
CA GLY A 10 2.74 3.40 24.02
C GLY A 10 2.25 4.55 24.89
N LEU A 11 2.45 5.82 24.48
CA LEU A 11 1.90 6.98 25.19
C LEU A 11 0.37 7.02 25.11
N TYR A 12 -0.20 6.76 23.95
CA TYR A 12 -1.65 6.70 23.75
C TYR A 12 -2.32 5.65 24.64
N ILE A 13 -1.75 4.44 24.65
CA ILE A 13 -2.19 3.33 25.50
C ILE A 13 -2.15 3.74 26.98
N ARG A 14 -1.04 4.31 27.46
CA ARG A 14 -0.92 4.73 28.87
C ARG A 14 -1.86 5.87 29.26
N GLN A 15 -2.30 6.67 28.29
CA GLN A 15 -3.26 7.75 28.48
C GLN A 15 -4.72 7.28 28.43
N GLY A 16 -4.97 5.97 28.27
CA GLY A 16 -6.33 5.43 28.17
C GLY A 16 -7.01 5.69 26.84
N ARG A 17 -6.28 6.15 25.82
CA ARG A 17 -6.81 6.53 24.49
C ARG A 17 -6.99 5.33 23.57
N HIS A 18 -7.45 4.21 24.13
CA HIS A 18 -7.59 2.93 23.40
C HIS A 18 -8.72 2.93 22.37
N HIS A 19 -9.67 3.85 22.50
CA HIS A 19 -10.84 3.97 21.62
C HIS A 19 -10.58 4.87 20.42
N GLU A 20 -9.41 5.50 20.36
CA GLU A 20 -9.03 6.32 19.21
C GLU A 20 -8.45 5.46 18.09
N ALA A 21 -8.63 5.93 16.86
CA ALA A 21 -8.03 5.32 15.69
C ALA A 21 -6.50 5.34 15.80
N TYR A 22 -5.84 4.27 15.35
CA TYR A 22 -4.38 4.14 15.49
C TYR A 22 -3.63 5.19 14.67
N GLU A 23 -4.29 5.73 13.64
CA GLU A 23 -3.86 6.84 12.80
C GLU A 23 -3.53 8.09 13.61
N GLU A 24 -4.15 8.33 14.77
CA GLU A 24 -3.82 9.49 15.60
C GLU A 24 -2.41 9.41 16.18
N ALA A 25 -1.97 8.21 16.59
CA ALA A 25 -0.59 8.01 17.04
C ALA A 25 0.41 8.15 15.87
N ILE A 26 0.04 7.67 14.68
CA ILE A 26 0.86 7.84 13.46
C ILE A 26 0.95 9.31 13.08
N ARG A 27 -0.19 10.03 13.03
CA ARG A 27 -0.27 11.46 12.70
C ARG A 27 0.62 12.30 13.62
N ASN A 28 0.54 12.09 14.93
CA ASN A 28 1.41 12.81 15.86
C ASN A 28 2.89 12.47 15.69
N PHE A 29 3.19 11.22 15.34
CA PHE A 29 4.55 10.83 14.98
C PHE A 29 5.03 11.52 13.68
N LEU A 30 4.17 11.64 12.65
CA LEU A 30 4.47 12.36 11.41
C LEU A 30 4.75 13.84 11.68
N LEU A 31 3.87 14.51 12.43
CA LEU A 31 3.95 15.94 12.75
C LEU A 31 5.19 16.31 13.59
N THR A 32 5.68 15.37 14.41
CA THR A 32 6.84 15.58 15.28
C THR A 32 8.15 15.08 14.68
N SER A 33 8.11 14.46 13.50
CA SER A 33 9.30 14.02 12.79
C SER A 33 9.95 15.17 12.01
N PRO A 34 11.27 15.11 11.74
CA PRO A 34 11.91 16.09 10.87
C PRO A 34 11.20 16.19 9.51
N ARG A 35 11.23 17.38 8.89
CA ARG A 35 10.72 17.57 7.53
C ARG A 35 11.40 16.58 6.58
N ASP A 36 10.67 16.22 5.53
CA ASP A 36 11.14 15.32 4.46
C ASP A 36 11.51 13.90 4.93
N THR A 37 11.08 13.52 6.14
CA THR A 37 11.27 12.14 6.65
C THR A 37 10.28 11.16 6.04
N PHE A 38 9.12 11.65 5.58
CA PHE A 38 8.05 10.83 5.01
C PHE A 38 7.61 11.41 3.68
N ALA A 39 7.29 10.50 2.76
CA ALA A 39 6.67 10.82 1.47
C ALA A 39 5.20 10.41 1.48
N VAL A 40 4.44 11.03 0.58
CA VAL A 40 3.07 10.65 0.26
C VAL A 40 3.06 10.34 -1.23
N GLU A 41 2.60 9.15 -1.57
CA GLU A 41 2.48 8.71 -2.96
C GLU A 41 1.01 8.70 -3.36
N ASP A 42 0.71 9.25 -4.53
CA ASP A 42 -0.61 9.14 -5.13
C ASP A 42 -0.79 7.74 -5.72
N ILE A 43 -1.78 7.03 -5.21
CA ILE A 43 -2.15 5.68 -5.66
C ILE A 43 -3.46 5.68 -6.47
N THR A 44 -3.90 6.85 -6.96
CA THR A 44 -5.08 6.97 -7.82
C THR A 44 -4.96 6.01 -9.00
N GLY A 45 -6.00 5.20 -9.21
CA GLY A 45 -6.05 4.18 -10.26
C GLY A 45 -5.47 2.82 -9.86
N VAL A 46 -4.85 2.68 -8.68
CA VAL A 46 -4.50 1.37 -8.13
C VAL A 46 -5.77 0.70 -7.60
N ALA A 47 -6.06 -0.51 -8.07
CA ALA A 47 -7.18 -1.29 -7.58
C ALA A 47 -6.96 -1.72 -6.12
N TRP A 48 -7.66 -1.06 -5.19
CA TRP A 48 -7.67 -1.34 -3.76
C TRP A 48 -8.98 -0.84 -3.13
N ILE A 49 -9.42 -1.47 -2.05
CA ILE A 49 -10.59 -1.07 -1.26
C ILE A 49 -10.43 -1.53 0.20
N GLU A 50 -10.95 -0.75 1.15
CA GLU A 50 -11.18 -1.15 2.54
C GLU A 50 -12.56 -1.80 2.68
N ILE A 51 -12.67 -2.90 3.42
CA ILE A 51 -13.92 -3.66 3.55
C ILE A 51 -14.51 -3.43 4.94
N ASP A 52 -15.39 -2.44 5.06
CA ASP A 52 -16.07 -2.10 6.31
C ASP A 52 -17.51 -2.60 6.35
N TYR A 53 -18.14 -2.68 5.18
CA TYR A 53 -19.55 -3.04 5.03
C TYR A 53 -19.78 -4.14 3.99
N ALA A 54 -20.98 -4.71 4.01
CA ALA A 54 -21.37 -5.75 3.05
C ALA A 54 -21.31 -5.26 1.58
N ALA A 55 -21.59 -3.97 1.34
CA ALA A 55 -21.46 -3.36 0.02
C ALA A 55 -20.01 -3.36 -0.49
N ASP A 56 -19.02 -3.20 0.40
CA ASP A 56 -17.61 -3.24 0.01
C ASP A 56 -17.18 -4.65 -0.37
N ILE A 57 -17.78 -5.69 0.22
CA ILE A 57 -17.58 -7.08 -0.19
C ILE A 57 -18.11 -7.30 -1.61
N GLU A 58 -19.31 -6.81 -1.91
CA GLU A 58 -19.88 -6.91 -3.25
C GLU A 58 -18.96 -6.23 -4.28
N ARG A 59 -18.58 -4.98 -4.00
CA ARG A 59 -17.66 -4.21 -4.85
C ARG A 59 -16.28 -4.85 -4.97
N ALA A 60 -15.75 -5.42 -3.89
CA ALA A 60 -14.49 -6.14 -3.91
C ALA A 60 -14.56 -7.32 -4.89
N ASN A 61 -15.65 -8.09 -4.87
CA ASN A 61 -15.82 -9.25 -5.73
C ASN A 61 -16.09 -8.90 -7.19
N THR A 62 -16.89 -7.86 -7.46
CA THR A 62 -17.36 -7.55 -8.82
C THR A 62 -16.45 -6.57 -9.57
N GLU A 63 -15.73 -5.70 -8.87
CA GLU A 63 -14.93 -4.61 -9.49
C GLU A 63 -13.44 -4.72 -9.14
N ILE A 64 -13.11 -4.78 -7.85
CA ILE A 64 -11.73 -4.55 -7.39
C ILE A 64 -10.86 -5.80 -7.59
N LEU A 65 -11.32 -6.97 -7.16
CA LEU A 65 -10.58 -8.23 -7.30
C LEU A 65 -10.31 -8.58 -8.78
N PRO A 66 -11.28 -8.50 -9.72
CA PRO A 66 -10.98 -8.66 -11.14
C PRO A 66 -9.91 -7.70 -11.66
N SER A 67 -9.94 -6.44 -11.21
CA SER A 67 -8.95 -5.43 -11.61
C SER A 67 -7.54 -5.73 -11.07
N ILE A 68 -7.44 -6.25 -9.84
CA ILE A 68 -6.17 -6.72 -9.26
C ILE A 68 -5.62 -7.90 -10.07
N LEU A 69 -6.46 -8.92 -10.34
CA LEU A 69 -6.04 -10.10 -11.10
C LEU A 69 -5.58 -9.74 -12.52
N SER A 70 -6.34 -8.89 -13.23
CA SER A 70 -5.93 -8.39 -14.54
C SER A 70 -4.61 -7.64 -14.50
N SER A 71 -4.38 -6.81 -13.47
CA SER A 71 -3.12 -6.09 -13.29
C SER A 71 -1.92 -7.01 -13.06
N ILE A 72 -2.12 -8.12 -12.34
CA ILE A 72 -1.09 -9.15 -12.12
C ILE A 72 -0.78 -9.87 -13.43
N ASP A 73 -1.80 -10.28 -14.18
CA ASP A 73 -1.62 -10.95 -15.48
C ASP A 73 -0.87 -10.06 -16.47
N ASN A 74 -1.24 -8.78 -16.56
CA ASN A 74 -0.58 -7.80 -17.41
C ASN A 74 0.91 -7.64 -17.06
N ARG A 75 1.25 -7.60 -15.76
CA ARG A 75 2.66 -7.58 -15.31
C ARG A 75 3.38 -8.85 -15.72
N GLY A 76 2.75 -10.03 -15.56
CA GLY A 76 3.32 -11.31 -15.98
C GLY A 76 3.64 -11.35 -17.47
N GLN A 77 2.72 -10.88 -18.32
CA GLN A 77 2.93 -10.79 -19.77
C GLN A 77 4.06 -9.83 -20.15
N ALA A 78 4.11 -8.65 -19.51
CA ALA A 78 5.17 -7.68 -19.75
C ALA A 78 6.56 -8.24 -19.44
N VAL A 79 6.72 -8.97 -18.32
CA VAL A 79 8.00 -9.60 -17.94
C VAL A 79 8.43 -10.63 -18.99
N ILE A 80 7.51 -11.46 -19.49
CA ILE A 80 7.81 -12.47 -20.51
C ILE A 80 8.28 -11.82 -21.81
N ILE A 81 7.64 -10.72 -22.23
CA ILE A 81 8.01 -9.99 -23.46
C ILE A 81 9.42 -9.41 -23.33
N ILE A 82 9.74 -8.77 -22.21
CA ILE A 82 11.07 -8.19 -21.95
C ILE A 82 12.15 -9.29 -22.03
N GLN A 83 11.93 -10.42 -21.35
CA GLN A 83 12.88 -11.55 -21.39
C GLN A 83 13.09 -12.12 -22.80
N LYS A 84 12.04 -12.22 -23.61
CA LYS A 84 12.15 -12.68 -25.01
C LYS A 84 12.92 -11.69 -25.89
N SER A 85 12.74 -10.38 -25.69
CA SER A 85 13.48 -9.36 -26.44
C SER A 85 14.98 -9.40 -26.12
N GLU A 86 15.36 -9.53 -24.85
CA GLU A 86 16.77 -9.63 -24.42
C GLU A 86 17.45 -10.92 -24.90
N GLN A 87 16.72 -12.06 -24.95
CA GLN A 87 17.25 -13.31 -25.50
C GLN A 87 17.38 -13.28 -27.02
N GLY A 88 16.48 -12.56 -27.70
CA GLY A 88 16.56 -12.31 -29.14
C GLY A 88 17.81 -11.52 -29.51
N GLU A 89 18.08 -10.41 -28.81
CA GLU A 89 19.26 -9.55 -29.05
C GLU A 89 20.59 -10.27 -28.78
N LYS A 90 20.65 -11.15 -27.76
CA LYS A 90 21.86 -11.96 -27.47
C LYS A 90 22.16 -13.03 -28.52
N ARG A 91 21.20 -13.37 -29.39
CA ARG A 91 21.38 -14.37 -30.47
C ARG A 91 21.88 -13.77 -31.79
N ILE A 92 21.93 -12.44 -31.89
CA ILE A 92 22.33 -11.69 -33.09
C ILE A 92 23.70 -11.02 -32.93
N GLN A 93 24.42 -11.29 -31.84
CA GLN A 93 25.81 -10.86 -31.59
C GLN A 93 26.75 -12.05 -31.62
#